data_AF-A0A8H7TML6-F1
#
_entry.id   AF-A0A8H7TML6-F1
#
_cell.length_a   1.000
_cell.length_b   1.000
_cell.length_c   1.000
_cell.angle_alpha   90.00
_cell.angle_beta   90.00
_cell.angle_gamma   90.00
#
_symmetry.space_group_name_H-M   'P 1'
#
loop_
_entity.id
_entity.type
_entity.pdbx_description
1 polymer ?
#
loop_
_entity_poly.entity_id
_entity_poly.type
_entity_poly.pdbx_seq_one_letter_code
_entity_poly.pdbx_strand_id
1 'polypeptide(L)'
;MICGQIVGIISAVFLYTLPLDALKSRLAALHKIYFHFGTYLLSRGLNATNTVGQTKTVTFGALIFITYCLSNIVARPFFKTEQAPLYALGIAAILGSYILSLITISLYAAYYAYENRRRDLADDAIGERAHLDTDFMD
;
A
#
# COMPACT_ATOMS: atom_id res chain seq x y z
N MET A 1 0.44 1.45 7.55
CA MET A 1 -0.06 1.18 6.17
C MET A 1 -1.01 0.00 6.11
N ILE A 2 -0.62 -1.18 6.62
CA ILE A 2 -1.44 -2.40 6.57
C ILE A 2 -2.77 -2.24 7.33
N CYS A 3 -2.76 -1.67 8.54
CA CYS A 3 -4.00 -1.41 9.30
C CYS A 3 -4.98 -0.50 8.54
N GLY A 4 -4.47 0.50 7.80
CA GLY A 4 -5.29 1.39 6.99
C GLY A 4 -5.89 0.72 5.74
N GLN A 5 -5.23 -0.30 5.18
CA GLN A 5 -5.77 -1.11 4.08
C GLN A 5 -6.89 -2.04 4.57
N ILE A 6 -6.74 -2.61 5.77
CA ILE A 6 -7.77 -3.46 6.37
C ILE A 6 -9.07 -2.67 6.59
N VAL A 7 -8.98 -1.42 7.07
CA VAL A 7 -10.13 -0.52 7.21
C VAL A 7 -10.78 -0.20 5.85
N GLY A 8 -9.97 -0.06 4.79
CA GLY A 8 -10.45 0.11 3.42
C GLY A 8 -11.24 -1.10 2.90
N ILE A 9 -10.71 -2.31 3.11
CA ILE A 9 -11.37 -3.56 2.75
C ILE A 9 -12.68 -3.74 3.52
N ILE A 10 -12.66 -3.50 4.84
CA ILE A 10 -13.88 -3.55 5.67
C ILE A 10 -14.92 -2.55 5.14
N SER A 11 -14.51 -1.35 4.75
CA SER A 11 -15.42 -0.33 4.21
C SER A 11 -16.00 -0.73 2.85
N ALA A 12 -15.22 -1.34 1.96
CA ALA A 12 -15.68 -1.85 0.67
C ALA A 12 -16.66 -3.01 0.82
N VAL A 13 -16.38 -3.95 1.73
CA VAL A 13 -17.29 -5.05 2.07
C VAL A 13 -18.59 -4.50 2.67
N PHE A 14 -18.49 -3.54 3.59
CA PHE A 14 -19.66 -2.90 4.20
C PHE A 14 -20.53 -2.15 3.19
N LEU A 15 -19.93 -1.63 2.11
CA LEU A 15 -20.65 -0.97 1.02
C LEU A 15 -21.39 -1.97 0.11
N TYR A 16 -20.86 -3.19 -0.03
CA TYR A 16 -21.47 -4.26 -0.81
C TYR A 16 -22.64 -4.93 -0.09
N THR A 17 -22.53 -5.13 1.22
CA THR A 17 -23.54 -5.85 2.02
C THR A 17 -24.72 -5.00 2.50
N LEU A 18 -24.75 -3.69 2.17
CA LEU A 18 -25.74 -2.76 2.74
C LEU A 18 -26.97 -2.57 1.84
N PRO A 19 -28.19 -2.67 2.39
CA PRO A 19 -29.42 -2.37 1.65
C PRO A 19 -29.51 -0.88 1.28
N LEU A 20 -30.10 -0.61 0.11
CA LEU A 20 -30.18 0.72 -0.52
C LEU A 20 -30.93 1.76 0.32
N ASP A 21 -31.79 1.34 1.25
CA ASP A 21 -32.61 2.21 2.11
C ASP A 21 -31.84 2.90 3.25
N ALA A 22 -30.68 2.38 3.65
CA ALA A 22 -29.94 2.91 4.80
C ALA A 22 -28.91 3.98 4.40
N LEU A 23 -29.38 5.17 3.98
CA LEU A 23 -28.55 6.31 3.56
C LEU A 23 -27.46 6.67 4.60
N LYS A 24 -27.82 6.66 5.90
CA LYS A 24 -26.90 6.97 7.00
C LYS A 24 -25.72 6.00 7.08
N SER A 25 -25.98 4.72 6.92
CA SER A 25 -24.97 3.66 7.02
C SER A 25 -24.05 3.66 5.79
N ARG A 26 -24.57 4.03 4.61
CA ARG A 26 -23.80 4.18 3.37
C ARG A 26 -22.89 5.42 3.40
N LEU A 27 -23.40 6.54 3.93
CA LEU A 27 -22.61 7.75 4.19
C LEU A 27 -21.50 7.51 5.22
N ALA A 28 -21.76 6.71 6.25
CA ALA A 28 -20.75 6.31 7.22
C ALA A 28 -19.66 5.44 6.57
N ALA A 29 -20.01 4.54 5.65
CA ALA A 29 -19.03 3.76 4.88
C ALA A 29 -18.16 4.65 3.98
N LEU A 30 -18.77 5.65 3.31
CA LEU A 30 -18.05 6.66 2.54
C LEU A 30 -17.12 7.51 3.41
N HIS A 31 -17.57 7.93 4.60
CA HIS A 31 -16.72 8.68 5.54
C HIS A 31 -15.51 7.87 5.99
N LYS A 32 -15.66 6.55 6.21
CA LYS A 32 -14.56 5.66 6.60
C LYS A 32 -13.48 5.54 5.51
N ILE A 33 -13.81 5.71 4.23
CA ILE A 33 -12.83 5.76 3.14
C ILE A 33 -11.89 6.97 3.29
N TYR A 34 -12.37 8.11 3.78
CA TYR A 34 -11.51 9.29 3.99
C TYR A 34 -10.42 9.07 5.06
N PHE A 35 -10.65 8.17 6.03
CA PHE A 35 -9.63 7.81 7.02
C PHE A 35 -8.40 7.16 6.37
N HIS A 36 -8.60 6.40 5.29
CA HIS A 36 -7.51 5.76 4.53
C HIS A 36 -6.58 6.80 3.90
N PHE A 37 -7.13 7.94 3.46
CA PHE A 37 -6.34 9.03 2.86
C PHE A 37 -5.32 9.62 3.86
N GLY A 38 -5.70 9.75 5.13
CA GLY A 38 -4.80 10.23 6.18
C GLY A 38 -3.60 9.30 6.39
N THR A 39 -3.82 7.98 6.42
CA THR A 39 -2.72 7.02 6.58
C THR A 39 -1.80 6.99 5.36
N TYR A 40 -2.34 7.18 4.15
CA TYR A 40 -1.58 7.28 2.91
C TYR A 40 -0.65 8.50 2.91
N LEU A 41 -1.14 9.67 3.32
CA LEU A 41 -0.36 10.91 3.34
C LEU A 41 0.82 10.84 4.32
N LEU A 42 0.59 10.33 5.53
CA LEU A 42 1.63 10.11 6.53
C LEU A 42 2.73 9.18 6.02
N SER A 43 2.32 8.12 5.31
CA SER A 43 3.26 7.16 4.74
C SER A 43 4.13 7.79 3.66
N ARG A 44 3.55 8.61 2.77
CA ARG A 44 4.32 9.35 1.76
C ARG A 44 5.32 10.33 2.39
N GLY A 45 4.95 11.00 3.47
CA GLY A 45 5.85 11.87 4.22
C GLY A 45 7.06 11.12 4.77
N LEU A 46 6.82 9.95 5.37
CA LEU A 46 7.90 9.10 5.91
C LEU A 46 8.84 8.59 4.80
N ASN A 47 8.31 8.23 3.63
CA ASN A 47 9.17 7.78 2.51
C ASN A 47 10.04 8.93 1.96
N ALA A 48 9.50 10.15 1.92
CA ALA A 48 10.24 11.32 1.44
C ALA A 48 11.41 11.70 2.37
N THR A 49 11.28 11.50 3.69
CA THR A 49 12.36 11.79 4.65
C THR A 49 13.43 10.69 4.71
N ASN A 50 13.06 9.43 4.43
CA ASN A 50 13.99 8.30 4.43
C ASN A 50 14.84 8.18 3.15
N THR A 51 14.53 8.96 2.12
CA THR A 51 15.26 8.90 0.85
C THR A 51 16.37 9.96 0.83
N VAL A 52 17.64 9.56 0.86
CA VAL A 52 18.78 10.49 0.72
C VAL A 52 18.92 10.95 -0.73
N GLY A 53 18.77 12.27 -0.95
CA GLY A 53 19.04 12.97 -2.21
C GLY A 53 17.81 13.51 -2.92
N GLN A 54 17.84 14.80 -3.28
CA GLN A 54 16.73 15.52 -3.94
C GLN A 54 16.29 14.85 -5.25
N THR A 55 17.22 14.33 -6.04
CA THR A 55 16.92 13.68 -7.33
C THR A 55 15.99 12.49 -7.15
N LYS A 56 16.21 11.64 -6.12
CA LYS A 56 15.39 10.44 -5.89
C LYS A 56 13.98 10.81 -5.47
N THR A 57 13.83 11.78 -4.56
CA THR A 57 12.51 12.27 -4.11
C THR A 57 11.71 12.88 -5.27
N VAL A 58 12.36 13.64 -6.14
CA VAL A 58 11.72 14.22 -7.34
C VAL A 58 11.28 13.12 -8.31
N THR A 59 12.11 12.12 -8.58
CA THR A 59 11.73 10.98 -9.43
C THR A 59 10.55 10.21 -8.85
N PHE A 60 10.56 9.91 -7.54
CA PHE A 60 9.41 9.28 -6.88
C PHE A 60 8.14 10.14 -6.98
N GLY A 61 8.25 11.46 -6.81
CA GLY A 61 7.14 12.39 -6.98
C GLY A 61 6.54 12.33 -8.39
N ALA A 62 7.38 12.30 -9.42
CA ALA A 62 6.95 12.18 -10.82
C ALA A 62 6.24 10.85 -11.10
N LEU A 63 6.76 9.73 -10.58
CA LEU A 63 6.13 8.41 -10.71
C LEU A 63 4.75 8.37 -10.06
N ILE A 64 4.60 8.98 -8.89
CA ILE A 64 3.30 9.08 -8.21
C ILE A 64 2.31 9.89 -9.05
N PHE A 65 2.76 10.99 -9.67
CA PHE A 65 1.92 11.81 -10.54
C PHE A 65 1.40 11.03 -11.76
N ILE A 66 2.29 10.31 -12.46
CA ILE A 66 1.92 9.48 -13.61
C ILE A 66 0.89 8.42 -13.20
N THR A 67 1.12 7.76 -12.06
CA THR A 67 0.21 6.73 -11.52
C THR A 67 -1.16 7.31 -11.16
N TYR A 68 -1.20 8.52 -10.59
CA TYR A 68 -2.45 9.23 -10.29
C TYR A 68 -3.25 9.52 -11.56
N CYS A 69 -2.58 10.04 -12.61
CA CYS A 69 -3.22 10.28 -13.91
C CYS A 69 -3.76 9.00 -14.53
N LEU A 70 -2.98 7.91 -14.48
CA LEU A 70 -3.40 6.60 -15.01
C LEU A 70 -4.63 6.07 -14.27
N SER A 71 -4.67 6.21 -12.95
CA SER A 71 -5.79 5.74 -12.12
C SER A 71 -7.11 6.45 -12.49
N ASN A 72 -7.06 7.75 -12.77
CA ASN A 72 -8.23 8.53 -13.20
C ASN A 72 -8.77 8.08 -14.57
N ILE A 73 -7.90 7.61 -15.46
CA ILE A 73 -8.31 7.06 -16.77
C ILE A 73 -8.97 5.69 -16.58
N VAL A 74 -8.33 4.83 -15.77
CA VAL A 74 -8.74 3.45 -15.50
C VAL A 74 -10.08 3.38 -14.77
N ALA A 75 -10.45 4.39 -13.98
CA ALA A 75 -11.73 4.40 -13.26
C ALA A 75 -12.97 4.41 -14.18
N ARG A 76 -12.92 5.14 -15.31
CA ARG A 76 -14.07 5.36 -16.21
C ARG A 76 -14.76 4.07 -16.70
N PRO A 77 -14.04 3.05 -17.20
CA PRO A 77 -14.68 1.83 -17.71
C PRO A 77 -15.39 0.96 -16.65
N PHE A 78 -15.06 1.12 -15.36
CA PHE A 78 -15.67 0.29 -14.30
C PHE A 78 -17.07 0.74 -13.88
N PHE A 79 -17.43 2.00 -14.13
CA PHE A 79 -18.74 2.56 -13.79
C PHE A 79 -19.66 2.56 -15.01
N LYS A 80 -20.11 1.37 -15.42
CA LYS A 80 -21.12 1.24 -16.47
C LYS A 80 -22.50 1.66 -15.94
N THR A 81 -23.21 2.48 -16.72
CA THR A 81 -24.56 2.99 -16.42
C THR A 81 -25.62 1.90 -16.36
N GLU A 82 -25.40 0.77 -17.05
CA GLU A 82 -26.31 -0.38 -17.09
C GLU A 82 -26.44 -1.15 -15.76
N GLN A 83 -25.57 -0.88 -14.78
CA GLN A 83 -25.55 -1.58 -13.48
C GLN A 83 -26.00 -0.70 -12.30
N ALA A 84 -26.68 0.42 -12.57
CA ALA A 84 -27.35 1.18 -11.52
C ALA A 84 -28.40 0.29 -10.82
N PRO A 85 -28.59 0.37 -9.48
CA PRO A 85 -28.02 1.30 -8.49
C PRO A 85 -26.84 0.76 -7.65
N LEU A 86 -26.47 -0.51 -7.82
CA LEU A 86 -25.48 -1.22 -7.00
C LEU A 86 -24.05 -1.19 -7.57
N TYR A 87 -23.87 -0.90 -8.87
CA TYR A 87 -22.57 -0.79 -9.54
C TYR A 87 -21.59 -1.92 -9.15
N ALA A 88 -22.04 -3.17 -9.29
CA ALA A 88 -21.31 -4.35 -8.81
C ALA A 88 -19.89 -4.46 -9.40
N LEU A 89 -19.71 -4.10 -10.68
CA LEU A 89 -18.38 -4.07 -11.30
C LEU A 89 -17.44 -3.03 -10.67
N GLY A 90 -17.95 -1.86 -10.30
CA GLY A 90 -17.17 -0.81 -9.65
C GLY A 90 -16.71 -1.24 -8.25
N ILE A 91 -17.60 -1.83 -7.47
CA ILE A 91 -17.27 -2.35 -6.13
C ILE A 91 -16.28 -3.52 -6.23
N ALA A 92 -16.47 -4.44 -7.18
CA ALA A 92 -15.55 -5.54 -7.43
C ALA A 92 -14.15 -5.06 -7.83
N ALA A 93 -14.06 -4.02 -8.67
CA ALA A 93 -12.78 -3.42 -9.06
C ALA A 93 -12.06 -2.76 -7.87
N ILE A 94 -12.79 -2.06 -7.01
CA ILE A 94 -12.25 -1.47 -5.77
C ILE A 94 -11.71 -2.58 -4.86
N LEU A 95 -12.51 -3.63 -4.61
CA LEU A 95 -12.07 -4.76 -3.78
C LEU A 95 -10.84 -5.47 -4.38
N GLY A 96 -10.83 -5.70 -5.69
CA GLY A 96 -9.71 -6.29 -6.41
C GLY A 96 -8.42 -5.47 -6.27
N SER A 97 -8.51 -4.14 -6.35
CA SER A 97 -7.36 -3.26 -6.18
C SER A 97 -6.78 -3.28 -4.75
N TYR A 98 -7.61 -3.44 -3.73
CA TYR A 98 -7.15 -3.62 -2.35
C TYR A 98 -6.43 -4.96 -2.15
N ILE A 99 -6.98 -6.05 -2.70
CA ILE A 99 -6.36 -7.37 -2.63
C ILE A 99 -5.00 -7.35 -3.35
N LEU A 100 -4.95 -6.79 -4.55
CA LEU A 100 -3.69 -6.65 -5.30
C LEU A 100 -2.65 -5.85 -4.52
N SER A 101 -3.08 -4.75 -3.88
CA SER A 101 -2.17 -3.95 -3.04
C SER A 101 -1.62 -4.74 -1.85
N LEU A 102 -2.45 -5.55 -1.18
CA LEU A 102 -2.00 -6.40 -0.08
C LEU A 102 -0.98 -7.45 -0.55
N ILE A 103 -1.22 -8.07 -1.71
CA ILE A 103 -0.29 -9.03 -2.30
C ILE A 103 1.06 -8.37 -2.57
N THR A 104 1.06 -7.20 -3.22
CA THR A 104 2.29 -6.46 -3.54
C THR A 104 3.06 -6.07 -2.27
N ILE A 105 2.38 -5.58 -1.22
CA ILE A 105 3.03 -5.24 0.05
C ILE A 105 3.63 -6.49 0.69
N SER A 106 2.91 -7.62 0.67
CA SER A 106 3.38 -8.88 1.27
C SER A 106 4.59 -9.43 0.52
N LEU A 107 4.58 -9.37 -0.81
CA LEU A 107 5.72 -9.76 -1.65
C LEU A 107 6.94 -8.87 -1.38
N TYR A 108 6.73 -7.56 -1.26
CA TYR A 108 7.82 -6.63 -0.94
C TYR A 108 8.42 -6.89 0.45
N ALA A 109 7.57 -7.14 1.45
CA ALA A 109 8.00 -7.50 2.79
C ALA A 109 8.77 -8.83 2.81
N ALA A 110 8.29 -9.84 2.08
CA ALA A 110 8.97 -11.14 1.94
C ALA A 110 10.33 -10.99 1.25
N TYR A 111 10.41 -10.17 0.20
CA TYR A 111 11.66 -9.87 -0.49
C TYR A 111 12.68 -9.21 0.44
N TYR A 112 12.26 -8.20 1.22
CA TYR A 112 13.14 -7.57 2.21
C TYR A 112 13.54 -8.53 3.32
N ALA A 113 12.65 -9.39 3.81
CA ALA A 113 13.00 -10.40 4.80
C ALA A 113 14.02 -11.40 4.27
N TYR A 114 13.89 -11.81 3.00
CA TYR A 114 14.85 -12.67 2.33
C TYR A 114 16.22 -11.99 2.15
N GLU A 115 16.23 -10.76 1.65
CA GLU A 115 17.46 -10.00 1.45
C GLU A 115 18.14 -9.63 2.78
N ASN A 116 17.36 -9.29 3.81
CA ASN A 116 17.89 -9.03 5.15
C ASN A 116 18.55 -10.29 5.70
N ARG A 117 17.87 -11.45 5.63
CA ARG A 117 18.45 -12.72 6.07
C ARG A 117 19.72 -13.10 5.31
N ARG A 118 19.80 -12.78 4.01
CA ARG A 118 21.02 -12.99 3.21
C ARG A 118 22.16 -12.07 3.65
N ARG A 119 21.85 -10.82 3.99
CA ARG A 119 22.83 -9.85 4.49
C ARG A 119 23.29 -10.17 5.90
N ASP A 120 22.37 -10.55 6.78
CA ASP A 120 22.68 -10.96 8.15
C ASP A 120 23.66 -12.16 8.14
N LEU A 121 23.48 -13.13 7.22
CA LEU A 121 24.42 -14.24 7.02
C LEU A 121 25.80 -13.80 6.47
N ALA A 122 25.85 -12.73 5.68
CA ALA A 122 27.10 -12.20 5.16
C ALA A 122 27.83 -11.33 6.20
N ASP A 123 27.08 -10.55 6.98
CA ASP A 123 27.60 -9.70 8.05
C ASP A 123 28.08 -10.53 9.25
N ASP A 124 27.41 -11.65 9.61
CA ASP A 124 27.93 -12.61 10.60
C ASP A 124 29.28 -13.19 10.16
N ALA A 125 29.43 -13.54 8.88
CA ALA A 125 30.69 -14.06 8.33
C ALA A 125 31.83 -13.02 8.31
N ILE A 126 31.49 -11.72 8.24
CA ILE A 126 32.46 -10.61 8.31
C ILE A 126 32.77 -10.27 9.78
N GLY A 127 31.77 -10.30 10.66
CA GLY A 127 31.91 -10.10 12.11
C GLY A 127 32.79 -11.17 12.76
N GLU A 128 32.62 -12.44 12.36
CA GLU A 128 33.47 -13.54 12.83
C GLU A 128 34.93 -13.38 12.37
N ARG A 129 35.16 -12.90 11.13
CA ARG A 129 36.53 -12.62 10.64
C ARG A 129 37.18 -11.43 11.34
N ALA A 130 36.43 -10.36 11.59
CA ALA A 130 36.93 -9.21 12.32
C ALA A 130 37.26 -9.55 13.79
N HIS A 131 36.48 -10.44 14.41
CA HIS A 131 36.70 -10.91 15.77
C HIS A 131 37.87 -11.92 15.86
N LEU A 132 38.11 -12.71 14.81
CA LEU A 132 39.30 -13.56 14.70
C LEU A 132 40.57 -12.72 14.49
N ASP A 133 40.55 -11.72 13.60
CA ASP A 133 41.72 -10.89 13.33
C ASP A 133 42.16 -10.02 14.52
N THR A 134 41.26 -9.73 15.46
CA THR A 134 41.60 -9.00 16.70
C THR A 134 42.17 -9.89 17.80
N ASP A 135 41.83 -11.18 17.83
CA ASP A 135 42.29 -12.15 18.85
C ASP A 135 43.72 -12.67 18.59
N PHE A 136 44.21 -12.59 17.35
CA PHE A 136 45.62 -12.94 17.02
C PHE A 136 46.64 -11.83 17.32
N MET A 137 46.18 -10.66 17.79
CA MET A 137 47.03 -9.48 18.01
C MET A 137 47.33 -9.20 19.50
N ASP A 138 46.83 -10.04 20.40
CA ASP A 138 47.18 -10.08 21.84
C ASP A 138 48.14 -11.25 22.16
#